data_AF-A0A257LY47-F1
#
_entry.id   AF-A0A257LY47-F1
#
_cell.length_a   1.000
_cell.length_b   1.000
_cell.length_c   1.000
_cell.angle_alpha   90.00
_cell.angle_beta   90.00
_cell.angle_gamma   90.00
#
_symmetry.space_group_name_H-M   'P 1'
#
loop_
_entity.id
_entity.type
_entity.pdbx_description
1 polymer ?
#
loop_
_entity_poly.entity_id
_entity_poly.type
_entity_poly.pdbx_seq_one_letter_code
_entity_poly.pdbx_strand_id
1 'polypeptide(L)'
;MARKRNIPTTRVTRLEARTRTYGVFTQVAFLVFCLAIGFVILAAAFPQREKLAQLETKLKAQQSREAAIIAMKEDITSEYRAIRKDPAYLEIQGRDRLDYYREGEKVLRIKRTN
;
A
#
# COMPACT_ATOMS: atom_id res chain seq x y z
N MET A 1 -11.50 -59.24 -58.68
CA MET A 1 -12.66 -59.36 -57.77
C MET A 1 -12.17 -59.24 -56.33
N ALA A 2 -12.50 -58.16 -55.61
CA ALA A 2 -12.01 -57.90 -54.25
C ALA A 2 -13.06 -58.29 -53.21
N ARG A 3 -12.71 -59.23 -52.33
CA ARG A 3 -13.59 -59.82 -51.30
C ARG A 3 -13.70 -58.86 -50.10
N LYS A 4 -14.82 -58.13 -50.01
CA LYS A 4 -15.14 -57.23 -48.89
C LYS A 4 -15.33 -58.06 -47.61
N ARG A 5 -14.38 -57.96 -46.69
CA ARG A 5 -14.39 -58.67 -45.40
C ARG A 5 -15.31 -57.90 -44.44
N ASN A 6 -16.53 -58.37 -44.25
CA ASN A 6 -17.50 -57.78 -43.33
C ASN A 6 -17.07 -58.09 -41.88
N ILE A 7 -16.48 -57.11 -41.21
CA ILE A 7 -16.13 -57.22 -39.79
C ILE A 7 -17.44 -57.00 -38.99
N PRO A 8 -17.83 -57.91 -38.08
CA PRO A 8 -19.07 -57.78 -37.34
C PRO A 8 -18.99 -56.60 -36.36
N THR A 9 -19.77 -55.56 -36.64
CA THR A 9 -19.93 -54.31 -35.88
C THR A 9 -20.28 -54.55 -34.41
N THR A 10 -20.84 -55.71 -34.07
CA THR A 10 -21.24 -56.09 -32.71
C THR A 10 -20.08 -56.35 -31.76
N ARG A 11 -18.87 -56.65 -32.26
CA ARG A 11 -17.68 -56.81 -31.39
C ARG A 11 -17.03 -55.48 -31.04
N VAL A 12 -17.23 -54.45 -31.87
CA VAL A 12 -16.62 -53.13 -31.69
C VAL A 12 -17.37 -52.34 -30.60
N THR A 13 -18.70 -52.45 -30.56
CA THR A 13 -19.55 -51.75 -29.59
C THR A 13 -19.35 -52.22 -28.15
N ARG A 14 -18.98 -53.49 -27.93
CA ARG A 14 -18.73 -54.03 -26.59
C ARG A 14 -17.37 -53.60 -26.02
N LEU A 15 -16.40 -53.26 -26.88
CA LEU A 15 -15.09 -52.74 -26.47
C LEU A 15 -15.17 -51.25 -26.11
N GLU A 16 -15.99 -50.46 -26.82
CA GLU A 16 -16.20 -49.04 -26.53
C GLU A 16 -16.93 -48.77 -25.22
N ALA A 17 -17.83 -49.67 -24.80
CA ALA A 17 -18.57 -49.51 -23.55
C ALA A 17 -17.67 -49.55 -22.30
N ARG A 18 -16.50 -50.21 -22.39
CA ARG A 18 -15.56 -50.37 -21.27
C ARG A 18 -14.47 -49.29 -21.23
N THR A 19 -14.16 -48.66 -22.36
CA THR A 19 -13.26 -47.50 -22.43
C THR A 19 -13.95 -46.18 -22.07
N ARG A 20 -15.28 -46.12 -22.13
CA ARG A 20 -16.04 -44.91 -21.80
C ARG A 20 -16.02 -44.55 -20.31
N THR A 21 -15.95 -45.55 -19.41
CA THR A 21 -15.86 -45.31 -17.96
C THR A 21 -14.51 -44.73 -17.55
N TYR A 22 -13.42 -45.14 -18.21
CA TYR A 22 -12.11 -44.53 -18.02
C TYR A 22 -12.07 -43.08 -18.51
N GLY A 23 -12.73 -42.78 -19.62
CA GLY A 23 -12.84 -41.41 -20.14
C GLY A 23 -13.58 -40.43 -19.21
N VAL A 24 -14.64 -40.90 -18.55
CA VAL A 24 -15.37 -40.07 -17.57
C VAL A 24 -14.54 -39.85 -16.31
N PHE A 25 -13.86 -40.89 -15.81
CA PHE A 25 -12.99 -40.76 -14.64
C PHE A 25 -11.81 -39.82 -14.89
N THR A 26 -11.17 -39.91 -16.06
CA THR A 26 -10.07 -39.00 -16.43
C THR A 26 -10.56 -37.57 -16.67
N GLN A 27 -11.75 -37.38 -17.24
CA GLN A 27 -12.35 -36.04 -17.37
C GLN A 27 -12.64 -35.41 -16.01
N VAL A 28 -13.21 -36.17 -15.07
CA VAL A 28 -13.49 -35.66 -13.71
C VAL A 28 -12.19 -35.35 -12.97
N ALA A 29 -11.19 -36.24 -13.06
CA ALA A 29 -9.88 -36.00 -12.47
C ALA A 29 -9.20 -34.75 -13.04
N PHE A 30 -9.30 -34.53 -14.36
CA PHE A 30 -8.76 -33.35 -15.02
C PHE A 30 -9.48 -32.06 -14.59
N LEU A 31 -10.81 -32.11 -14.45
CA LEU A 31 -11.61 -30.99 -13.96
C LEU A 31 -11.22 -30.59 -12.53
N VAL A 32 -11.10 -31.57 -11.64
CA VAL A 32 -10.65 -31.34 -10.25
C VAL A 32 -9.23 -30.80 -10.22
N PHE A 33 -8.34 -31.30 -11.08
CA PHE A 33 -6.98 -30.80 -11.20
C PHE A 33 -6.93 -29.34 -11.67
N CYS A 34 -7.72 -28.97 -12.69
CA CYS A 34 -7.84 -27.58 -13.14
C CYS A 34 -8.39 -26.66 -12.05
N LEU A 35 -9.40 -27.11 -11.29
CA LEU A 35 -9.94 -26.35 -10.15
C LEU A 35 -8.91 -26.18 -9.05
N ALA A 36 -8.15 -27.23 -8.73
CA ALA A 36 -7.08 -27.18 -7.74
C ALA A 36 -5.99 -26.17 -8.15
N ILE A 37 -5.52 -26.20 -9.41
CA ILE A 37 -4.54 -25.23 -9.92
C ILE A 37 -5.10 -23.80 -9.84
N GLY A 38 -6.35 -23.60 -10.25
CA GLY A 38 -7.02 -22.30 -10.13
C GLY A 38 -7.02 -21.78 -8.70
N PHE A 39 -7.31 -22.65 -7.73
CA PHE A 39 -7.31 -22.33 -6.32
C PHE A 39 -5.91 -21.97 -5.79
N VAL A 40 -4.87 -22.70 -6.21
CA VAL A 40 -3.48 -22.40 -5.84
C VAL A 40 -3.05 -21.03 -6.36
N ILE A 41 -3.40 -20.69 -7.61
CA ILE A 41 -3.07 -19.38 -8.19
C ILE A 41 -3.80 -18.26 -7.43
N LEU A 42 -5.08 -18.46 -7.10
CA LEU A 42 -5.87 -17.49 -6.36
C LEU A 42 -5.34 -17.30 -4.93
N ALA A 43 -5.00 -18.39 -4.26
CA ALA A 43 -4.38 -18.39 -2.94
C ALA A 43 -2.97 -17.79 -2.93
N ALA A 44 -2.22 -17.88 -4.04
CA ALA A 44 -0.90 -17.25 -4.18
C ALA A 44 -1.00 -15.75 -4.49
N ALA A 45 -2.06 -15.30 -5.18
CA ALA A 45 -2.31 -13.90 -5.47
C ALA A 45 -2.86 -13.12 -4.26
N PHE A 46 -3.60 -13.78 -3.37
CA PHE A 46 -4.16 -13.17 -2.17
C PHE A 46 -3.13 -12.58 -1.19
N PRO A 47 -2.05 -13.27 -0.79
CA PRO A 47 -1.05 -12.76 0.16
C PRO A 47 -0.21 -11.61 -0.42
N GLN A 48 -0.21 -11.40 -1.74
CA GLN A 48 0.48 -10.26 -2.34
C GLN A 48 -0.26 -8.94 -2.06
N ARG A 49 -1.60 -8.98 -1.98
CA ARG A 49 -2.39 -7.76 -1.73
C ARG A 49 -2.25 -7.25 -0.30
N GLU A 50 -2.17 -8.14 0.68
CA GLU A 50 -1.93 -7.74 2.07
C GLU A 50 -0.55 -7.13 2.26
N LYS A 51 0.48 -7.67 1.62
CA LYS A 51 1.84 -7.12 1.68
C LYS A 51 1.89 -5.72 1.07
N LEU A 52 1.23 -5.51 -0.08
CA LEU A 52 1.14 -4.19 -0.71
C LEU A 52 0.41 -3.19 0.19
N ALA A 53 -0.73 -3.58 0.80
CA ALA A 53 -1.47 -2.72 1.71
C ALA A 53 -0.65 -2.36 2.98
N GLN A 54 0.12 -3.31 3.52
CA GLN A 54 1.02 -3.05 4.64
C GLN A 54 2.18 -2.11 4.27
N LEU A 55 2.72 -2.22 3.06
CA LEU A 55 3.76 -1.32 2.61
C LEU A 55 3.21 0.09 2.35
N GLU A 56 2.03 0.20 1.74
CA GLU A 56 1.36 1.50 1.52
C GLU A 56 1.01 2.21 2.83
N THR A 57 0.53 1.48 3.82
CA THR A 57 0.22 2.04 5.14
C THR A 57 1.48 2.53 5.86
N LYS A 58 2.58 1.77 5.81
CA LYS A 58 3.88 2.20 6.33
C LYS A 58 4.41 3.44 5.60
N LEU A 59 4.26 3.48 4.28
CA LEU A 59 4.71 4.61 3.45
C LEU A 59 3.93 5.88 3.78
N LYS A 60 2.59 5.79 3.89
CA LYS A 60 1.74 6.92 4.32
C LYS A 60 2.10 7.41 5.72
N ALA A 61 2.40 6.50 6.65
CA ALA A 61 2.82 6.85 8.01
C ALA A 61 4.20 7.53 8.06
N GLN A 62 5.10 7.21 7.13
CA GLN A 62 6.39 7.89 7.01
C GLN A 62 6.25 9.26 6.35
N GLN A 63 5.44 9.36 5.29
CA GLN A 63 5.18 10.64 4.61
C GLN A 63 4.57 11.69 5.53
N SER A 64 3.66 11.30 6.43
CA SER A 64 3.08 12.24 7.40
C SER A 64 4.13 12.76 8.39
N ARG A 65 5.09 11.92 8.80
CA ARG A 65 6.21 12.33 9.65
C ARG A 65 7.17 13.25 8.92
N GLU A 66 7.48 12.95 7.65
CA GLU A 66 8.33 13.79 6.81
C GLU A 66 7.71 15.18 6.61
N ALA A 67 6.40 15.25 6.34
CA ALA A 67 5.69 16.53 6.18
C ALA A 67 5.76 17.40 7.43
N ALA A 68 5.59 16.80 8.63
CA ALA A 68 5.70 17.54 9.89
C ALA A 68 7.12 18.07 10.13
N ILE A 69 8.15 17.29 9.81
CA ILE A 69 9.55 17.69 9.94
C ILE A 69 9.89 18.81 8.94
N ILE A 70 9.38 18.73 7.71
CA ILE A 70 9.59 19.76 6.69
C ILE A 70 8.95 21.08 7.13
N ALA A 71 7.70 21.05 7.61
CA ALA A 71 7.03 22.25 8.12
C ALA A 71 7.81 22.89 9.28
N MET A 72 8.24 22.08 10.25
CA MET A 72 9.04 22.57 11.37
C MET A 72 10.39 23.16 10.91
N LYS A 73 11.04 22.54 9.92
CA LYS A 73 12.27 23.06 9.33
C LYS A 73 12.03 24.39 8.63
N GLU A 74 10.93 24.51 7.88
CA GLU A 74 10.57 25.73 7.16
C GLU A 74 10.35 26.89 8.14
N ASP A 75 9.58 26.66 9.21
CA ASP A 75 9.36 27.63 10.29
C ASP A 75 10.68 28.12 10.91
N ILE A 76 11.56 27.19 11.30
CA ILE A 76 12.86 27.53 11.90
C ILE A 76 13.73 28.32 10.91
N THR A 77 13.75 27.94 9.63
CA THR A 77 14.55 28.66 8.64
C THR A 77 14.01 30.06 8.34
N SER A 78 12.69 30.22 8.39
CA SER A 78 12.02 31.51 8.25
C SER A 78 12.35 32.41 9.44
N GLU A 79 12.26 31.89 10.66
CA GLU A 79 12.61 32.60 11.89
C GLU A 79 14.10 33.00 11.89
N TYR A 80 15.00 32.07 11.53
CA TYR A 80 16.43 32.37 11.44
C TYR A 80 16.73 33.47 10.41
N ARG A 81 16.01 33.46 9.28
CA ARG A 81 16.13 34.51 8.26
C ARG A 81 15.63 35.86 8.79
N ALA A 82 14.53 35.87 9.54
CA ALA A 82 13.99 37.08 10.15
C ALA A 82 14.98 37.68 11.16
N ILE A 83 15.53 36.86 12.06
CA ILE A 83 16.57 37.27 13.03
C ILE A 83 17.78 37.90 12.33
N ARG A 84 18.22 37.34 11.19
CA ARG A 84 19.39 37.84 10.47
C ARG A 84 19.15 39.11 9.66
N LYS A 85 17.95 39.31 9.13
CA LYS A 85 17.68 40.34 8.12
C LYS A 85 16.86 41.52 8.65
N ASP A 86 16.08 41.32 9.70
CA ASP A 86 15.15 42.32 10.20
C ASP A 86 15.53 42.82 11.61
N PRO A 87 16.06 44.04 11.75
CA PRO A 87 16.36 44.63 13.05
C PRO A 87 15.10 44.89 13.89
N ALA A 88 13.92 45.08 13.28
CA ALA A 88 12.67 45.26 14.00
C ALA A 88 12.21 43.95 14.67
N TYR A 89 12.42 42.81 14.01
CA TYR A 89 12.12 41.49 14.59
C TYR A 89 12.98 41.21 15.83
N LEU A 90 14.26 41.59 15.80
CA LEU A 90 15.17 41.49 16.95
C LEU A 90 14.72 42.38 18.12
N GLU A 91 14.29 43.62 17.84
CA GLU A 91 13.82 44.53 18.89
C GLU A 91 12.53 44.03 19.55
N ILE A 92 11.59 43.47 18.78
CA ILE A 92 10.36 42.85 19.31
C ILE A 92 10.71 41.63 20.17
N GLN A 93 11.52 40.69 19.66
CA GLN A 93 11.93 39.50 20.43
C GLN A 93 12.74 39.89 21.68
N GLY A 94 13.60 40.90 21.60
CA GLY A 94 14.35 41.42 22.75
C GLY A 94 13.45 42.04 23.82
N ARG A 95 12.43 42.82 23.41
CA ARG A 95 11.43 43.41 24.33
C ARG A 95 10.57 42.34 25.01
N ASP A 96 10.17 41.32 24.26
CA ASP A 96 9.19 40.33 24.73
C ASP A 96 9.84 39.20 25.54
N ARG A 97 11.01 38.69 25.13
CA ARG A 97 11.71 37.58 25.80
C ARG A 97 12.80 38.00 26.79
N LEU A 98 13.51 39.09 26.52
CA LEU A 98 14.68 39.51 27.29
C LEU A 98 14.40 40.73 28.18
N ASP A 99 13.17 41.23 28.21
CA ASP A 99 12.77 42.46 28.92
C ASP A 99 13.68 43.64 28.56
N TYR A 100 14.15 43.68 27.31
CA TYR A 100 15.03 44.73 26.86
C TYR A 100 14.23 46.01 26.62
N TYR A 101 14.57 47.08 27.33
CA TYR A 101 13.96 48.40 27.22
C TYR A 101 15.04 49.46 27.03
N ARG A 102 14.73 50.54 26.30
CA ARG A 102 15.65 51.67 26.19
C ARG A 102 15.63 52.48 27.48
N GLU A 103 16.77 53.09 27.82
CA GLU A 103 16.87 53.95 29.01
C GLU A 103 15.86 55.10 28.93
N GLY A 104 14.98 55.20 29.93
CA GLY A 104 13.91 56.22 30.02
C GLY A 104 12.53 55.78 29.53
N GLU A 105 12.37 54.56 29.00
CA GLU A 105 11.08 54.03 28.51
C GLU A 105 10.25 53.46 29.67
N LYS A 106 8.98 53.88 29.82
CA LYS A 106 8.08 53.40 30.89
C LYS A 106 7.12 52.36 30.33
N VAL A 107 7.44 51.07 30.53
CA VAL A 107 6.64 49.96 29.99
C VAL A 107 5.64 49.43 31.01
N LEU A 108 4.37 49.38 30.62
CA LEU A 108 3.27 48.85 31.43
C LEU A 108 2.97 47.41 30.98
N ARG A 109 3.34 46.43 31.80
CA ARG A 109 2.98 45.02 31.57
C ARG A 109 1.67 44.68 32.24
N ILE A 110 0.66 44.33 31.45
CA ILE A 110 -0.63 43.88 31.94
C ILE A 110 -0.52 42.37 32.19
N LYS A 111 -0.34 41.96 33.45
CA LYS A 111 -0.50 40.55 33.84
C LYS A 111 -1.98 40.23 33.95
N ARG A 112 -2.43 39.21 33.24
CA ARG A 112 -3.78 38.65 33.41
C ARG A 112 -3.76 37.81 34.69
N THR A 113 -4.41 38.28 35.74
CA THR A 113 -4.65 37.49 36.95
C THR A 113 -5.65 36.40 36.61
N ASN A 114 -5.28 35.14 36.89
CA ASN A 114 -6.14 33.98 36.76
C ASN A 114 -6.77 33.65 38.11
#